data_AF-A0A4Q3CB92-F1
#
_entry.id   AF-A0A4Q3CB92-F1
#
_cell.length_a   1.000
_cell.length_b   1.000
_cell.length_c   1.000
_cell.angle_alpha   90.00
_cell.angle_beta   90.00
_cell.angle_gamma   90.00
#
_symmetry.space_group_name_H-M   'P 1'
#
loop_
_entity.id
_entity.type
_entity.pdbx_description
1 polymer ?
#
loop_
_entity_poly.entity_id
_entity_poly.type
_entity_poly.pdbx_seq_one_letter_code
_entity_poly.pdbx_strand_id
1 'polypeptide(L)' 'PYDAHIPLVWFGWGVKPGKTNRETYMTDIAATIAAMLQIQMPSGNVGKVIGEISK' A
#
# COMPACT_ATOMS: atom_id res chain seq x y z
N PRO A 1 -12.20 -3.61 19.71
CA PRO A 1 -11.27 -4.34 18.81
C PRO A 1 -11.74 -4.47 17.34
N TYR A 2 -12.58 -3.54 16.86
CA TYR A 2 -13.14 -3.54 15.50
C TYR A 2 -12.59 -2.40 14.61
N ASP A 3 -11.99 -1.37 15.20
CA ASP A 3 -11.66 -0.11 14.49
C ASP A 3 -10.32 -0.12 13.76
N ALA A 4 -9.55 -1.22 13.85
CA ALA A 4 -8.25 -1.35 13.21
C ALA A 4 -8.30 -2.09 11.86
N HIS A 5 -9.41 -2.77 11.54
CA HIS A 5 -9.57 -3.49 10.28
C HIS A 5 -10.26 -2.56 9.26
N ILE A 6 -9.44 -1.89 8.44
CA ILE A 6 -9.91 -0.88 7.48
C ILE A 6 -9.77 -1.47 6.06
N PRO A 7 -10.77 -1.30 5.19
CA PRO A 7 -10.64 -1.71 3.79
C PRO A 7 -9.62 -0.83 3.06
N LEU A 8 -8.75 -1.47 2.26
CA LEU A 8 -7.79 -0.80 1.39
C LEU A 8 -8.02 -1.25 -0.06
N VAL A 9 -8.33 -0.31 -0.94
CA VAL A 9 -8.59 -0.58 -2.37
C VAL A 9 -7.62 0.23 -3.22
N TRP A 10 -6.91 -0.46 -4.11
CA TRP A 10 -6.05 0.15 -5.12
C TRP A 10 -6.73 0.07 -6.47
N PHE A 11 -6.70 1.15 -7.24
CA PHE A 11 -7.34 1.24 -8.55
C PHE A 11 -6.59 2.21 -9.46
N GLY A 12 -6.63 1.95 -10.76
CA GLY A 12 -6.09 2.85 -11.78
C GLY A 12 -4.79 2.34 -12.41
N TRP A 13 -3.90 3.27 -12.72
CA TRP A 13 -2.72 3.01 -13.54
C TRP A 13 -1.75 2.02 -12.89
N GLY A 14 -1.44 0.94 -13.60
CA GLY A 14 -0.48 -0.08 -13.17
C GLY A 14 -1.00 -1.05 -12.09
N VAL A 15 -2.25 -0.92 -11.63
CA VAL A 15 -2.84 -1.83 -10.63
C VAL A 15 -3.54 -3.00 -11.33
N LYS A 16 -3.04 -4.22 -11.13
CA LYS A 16 -3.71 -5.43 -11.64
C LYS A 16 -4.89 -5.83 -10.74
N PRO A 17 -5.99 -6.35 -11.33
CA PRO A 17 -7.09 -6.87 -10.54
C PRO A 17 -6.64 -8.08 -9.73
N GLY A 18 -6.95 -8.07 -8.43
CA GLY A 18 -6.54 -9.12 -7.52
C GLY A 18 -7.02 -8.82 -6.10
N LYS A 19 -6.76 -9.76 -5.20
CA LYS A 19 -7.00 -9.58 -3.77
C LYS A 19 -5.84 -10.18 -2.98
N THR A 20 -5.55 -9.54 -1.87
CA THR A 20 -4.53 -9.95 -0.93
C THR A 20 -5.15 -10.05 0.44
N ASN A 21 -4.94 -11.18 1.12
CA ASN A 21 -5.37 -11.39 2.50
C ASN A 21 -4.18 -11.31 3.49
N ARG A 22 -3.03 -10.82 3.03
CA ARG A 22 -1.85 -10.60 3.87
C ARG A 22 -2.10 -9.42 4.80
N GLU A 23 -1.57 -9.54 6.02
CA GLU A 23 -1.56 -8.44 6.96
C GLU A 23 -0.79 -7.23 6.40
N THR A 24 -1.48 -6.10 6.35
CA THR A 24 -0.97 -4.81 5.90
C THR A 24 -1.36 -3.75 6.92
N TYR A 25 -0.48 -2.77 7.09
CA TYR A 25 -0.67 -1.70 8.05
C TYR A 25 -0.98 -0.38 7.33
N MET A 26 -1.69 0.52 8.00
CA MET A 26 -2.04 1.84 7.45
C MET A 26 -0.78 2.62 7.02
N THR A 27 0.35 2.42 7.69
CA THR A 27 1.65 3.02 7.37
C THR A 27 2.20 2.60 6.01
N ASP A 28 1.79 1.45 5.49
CA ASP A 28 2.29 0.88 4.23
C ASP A 28 1.73 1.61 2.99
N ILE A 29 0.62 2.35 3.16
CA ILE A 29 -0.07 3.05 2.07
C ILE A 29 0.82 4.15 1.46
N ALA A 30 1.41 4.99 2.31
CA ALA A 30 2.26 6.10 1.85
C ALA A 30 3.53 5.59 1.13
N ALA A 31 4.15 4.54 1.68
CA ALA A 31 5.30 3.88 1.07
C ALA A 31 4.96 3.32 -0.32
N THR A 32 3.78 2.70 -0.45
CA THR A 32 3.31 2.09 -1.70
C THR A 32 3.04 3.13 -2.78
N ILE A 33 2.39 4.25 -2.44
CA ILE A 33 2.18 5.36 -3.40
C ILE A 33 3.51 5.95 -3.86
N ALA A 34 4.46 6.17 -2.94
CA ALA A 34 5.77 6.70 -3.29
C ALA A 34 6.50 5.78 -4.28
N ALA A 35 6.42 4.46 -4.07
CA ALA A 35 6.98 3.47 -5.00
C ALA A 35 6.27 3.48 -6.36
N MET A 36 4.93 3.59 -6.40
CA MET A 36 4.16 3.68 -7.64
C MET A 36 4.49 4.92 -8.46
N LEU A 37 4.71 6.05 -7.79
CA LEU A 37 5.06 7.33 -8.43
C LEU A 37 6.56 7.48 -8.70
N GLN A 38 7.38 6.49 -8.35
CA GLN A 38 8.84 6.54 -8.46
C GLN A 38 9.47 7.75 -7.75
N ILE A 39 8.91 8.14 -6.60
CA ILE A 39 9.43 9.23 -5.77
C ILE A 39 10.09 8.67 -4.50
N GLN A 40 10.91 9.49 -3.86
CA GLN A 40 11.50 9.12 -2.57
C GLN A 40 10.42 8.93 -1.50
N MET A 41 10.61 7.92 -0.66
CA MET A 41 9.71 7.65 0.45
C MET A 41 9.73 8.82 1.45
N PRO A 42 8.61 9.10 2.13
CA PRO A 42 8.57 10.12 3.18
C PRO A 42 9.62 9.83 4.27
N SER A 43 10.28 10.87 4.78
CA SER A 43 11.34 10.74 5.80
C SER A 43 10.84 10.10 7.11
N GLY A 44 9.55 10.24 7.43
CA GLY A 44 8.91 9.61 8.59
C GLY A 44 8.19 8.29 8.28
N ASN A 45 8.41 7.69 7.11
CA ASN A 45 7.75 6.44 6.75
C ASN A 45 8.32 5.26 7.55
N VAL A 46 7.45 4.59 8.30
CA VAL A 46 7.76 3.33 9.02
C VAL A 46 7.17 2.10 8.33
N GLY A 47 6.34 2.30 7.29
CA GLY A 47 5.69 1.25 6.55
C GLY A 47 6.54 0.66 5.43
N LYS A 48 6.12 -0.50 4.92
CA LYS A 48 6.76 -1.21 3.82
C LYS A 48 5.89 -1.15 2.57
N VAL A 49 6.53 -1.13 1.40
CA VAL A 49 5.83 -1.17 0.11
C VAL A 49 5.07 -2.48 -0.06
N ILE A 50 3.80 -2.40 -0.46
CA ILE A 50 2.98 -3.56 -0.81
C ILE A 50 3.34 -3.98 -2.24
N GLY A 51 4.34 -4.87 -2.35
CA GLY A 51 4.89 -5.30 -3.65
C GLY A 51 3.95 -6.11 -4.55
N GLU A 52 2.77 -6.49 -4.05
CA GLU A 52 1.76 -7.25 -4.78
C GLU A 52 0.93 -6.36 -5.74
N ILE A 53 0.97 -5.04 -5.55
CA ILE A 53 0.21 -4.07 -6.35
C ILE A 53 0.94 -3.68 -7.64
N SER A 54 2.27 -3.63 -7.60
CA SER A 54 3.11 -3.08 -8.68
C SER A 54 3.74 -4.14 -9.60
N LYS A 55 3.25 -5.39 -9.60
CA LYS A 55 3.75 -6.45 -10.49
C LYS A 55 2.99 -6.52 -11.80
#